data_AF-A0A1F9FSA3-F1
#
_entry.id   AF-A0A1F9FSA3-F1
#
_cell.length_a   1.000
_cell.length_b   1.000
_cell.length_c   1.000
_cell.angle_alpha   90.00
_cell.angle_beta   90.00
_cell.angle_gamma   90.00
#
_symmetry.space_group_name_H-M   'P 1'
#
loop_
_entity.id
_entity.type
_entity.pdbx_description
1 polymer ?
#
loop_
_entity_poly.entity_id
_entity_poly.type
_entity_poly.pdbx_seq_one_letter_code
_entity_poly.pdbx_strand_id
1 'polypeptide(L)'
;MTAVRRLPCLLLVAGTAGAAPALAEDIAFVEPSSELDDGKPASNAWNAVDGKDTTQWCAKPDQRGSAILSFGFDQPVTVSHVGLVLAAPKGDALDKQNKRARVVTVGDVARRVEARFKDTPGMQLLELSPPVKGRRIVVEVLETWDGASPSAPLCIAEVLLKKGGTGMTGGQIATKLRSLNTPAKRLLHEWLDDPSAPTRTLLFNVDGTFHYRFEPLLEGKPAKLRGKWTAWDKGIKLETLGKTFTVSSRVTKIDEGGEPTVELVISGEAPHASMVATFRPAPKRLP
;
A
#
# COMPACT_ATOMS: atom_id res chain seq x y z
N MET A 1 45.93 50.53 -43.83
CA MET A 1 44.50 50.16 -43.74
C MET A 1 44.43 48.71 -43.29
N THR A 2 44.22 48.48 -42.00
CA THR A 2 44.27 47.14 -41.39
C THR A 2 42.95 46.91 -40.66
N ALA A 3 42.11 46.01 -41.21
CA ALA A 3 40.77 45.76 -40.71
C ALA A 3 40.80 44.78 -39.52
N VAL A 4 40.34 45.25 -38.36
CA VAL A 4 40.17 44.43 -37.15
C VAL A 4 38.83 43.71 -37.23
N ARG A 5 38.85 42.38 -37.44
CA ARG A 5 37.67 41.50 -37.33
C ARG A 5 37.39 41.24 -35.85
N ARG A 6 36.22 41.66 -35.36
CA ARG A 6 35.69 41.26 -34.04
C ARG A 6 34.87 39.98 -34.20
N LEU A 7 35.27 38.91 -33.49
CA LEU A 7 34.44 37.72 -33.29
C LEU A 7 33.37 38.00 -32.23
N PRO A 8 32.11 37.59 -32.42
CA PRO A 8 31.13 37.58 -31.35
C PRO A 8 31.33 36.34 -30.46
N CYS A 9 31.49 36.57 -29.16
CA CYS A 9 31.55 35.55 -28.13
C CYS A 9 30.11 35.13 -27.80
N LEU A 10 29.65 33.99 -28.32
CA LEU A 10 28.38 33.37 -27.92
C LEU A 10 28.55 32.75 -26.53
N LEU A 11 27.94 33.38 -25.52
CA LEU A 11 27.74 32.80 -24.20
C LEU A 11 26.66 31.72 -24.28
N LEU A 12 27.06 30.44 -24.27
CA LEU A 12 26.16 29.33 -23.98
C LEU A 12 25.77 29.39 -22.50
N VAL A 13 24.54 29.80 -22.22
CA VAL A 13 23.92 29.60 -20.91
C VAL A 13 23.52 28.13 -20.82
N ALA A 14 24.37 27.31 -20.20
CA ALA A 14 24.05 25.93 -19.84
C ALA A 14 23.00 25.96 -18.72
N GLY A 15 21.73 25.85 -19.10
CA GLY A 15 20.64 25.67 -18.15
C GLY A 15 20.83 24.34 -17.42
N THR A 16 21.16 24.41 -16.12
CA THR A 16 21.09 23.25 -15.24
C THR A 16 19.62 22.89 -15.07
N ALA A 17 19.12 21.95 -15.88
CA ALA A 17 17.87 21.27 -15.61
C ALA A 17 18.05 20.51 -14.28
N GLY A 18 17.58 21.10 -13.19
CA GLY A 18 17.56 20.44 -11.90
C GLY A 18 16.74 19.17 -12.04
N ALA A 19 17.41 18.02 -11.90
CA ALA A 19 16.73 16.75 -11.77
C ALA A 19 15.81 16.86 -10.55
N ALA A 20 14.49 16.85 -10.77
CA ALA A 20 13.55 16.71 -9.68
C ALA A 20 13.93 15.43 -8.92
N PRO A 21 13.99 15.46 -7.57
CA PRO A 21 14.25 14.25 -6.81
C PRO A 21 13.22 13.21 -7.23
N ALA A 22 13.69 12.05 -7.69
CA ALA A 22 12.82 10.92 -7.93
C ALA A 22 12.09 10.64 -6.62
N LEU A 23 10.79 10.95 -6.58
CA LEU A 23 9.95 10.62 -5.43
C LEU A 23 10.09 9.13 -5.19
N ALA A 24 10.42 8.74 -3.96
CA ALA A 24 10.52 7.34 -3.61
C ALA A 24 9.19 6.64 -3.95
N GLU A 25 9.28 5.48 -4.60
CA GLU A 25 8.15 4.61 -4.89
C GLU A 25 7.66 4.01 -3.57
N ASP A 26 6.88 4.78 -2.82
CA ASP A 26 6.46 4.48 -1.46
C ASP A 26 5.12 3.73 -1.44
N ILE A 27 5.01 2.78 -0.51
CA ILE A 27 3.74 2.11 -0.24
C ILE A 27 2.75 3.08 0.37
N ALA A 28 1.57 3.15 -0.22
CA ALA A 28 0.44 3.89 0.30
C ALA A 28 -0.30 3.11 1.39
N PHE A 29 -0.63 1.86 1.11
CA PHE A 29 -1.43 0.98 1.98
C PHE A 29 -1.08 -0.50 1.78
N VAL A 30 -1.43 -1.32 2.79
CA VAL A 30 -1.41 -2.78 2.71
C VAL A 30 -2.78 -3.31 3.14
N GLU A 31 -3.38 -4.15 2.31
CA GLU A 31 -4.71 -4.72 2.52
C GLU A 31 -4.67 -6.24 2.44
N PRO A 32 -5.13 -6.96 3.48
CA PRO A 32 -5.20 -8.41 3.45
C PRO A 32 -6.57 -8.89 2.94
N SER A 33 -6.62 -10.08 2.31
CA SER A 33 -7.91 -10.75 2.01
C SER A 33 -8.73 -10.95 3.28
N SER A 34 -8.08 -11.44 4.34
CA SER A 34 -8.64 -11.58 5.67
C SER A 34 -7.58 -11.36 6.74
N GLU A 35 -8.01 -11.04 7.95
CA GLU A 35 -7.12 -10.84 9.09
C GLU A 35 -7.68 -11.61 10.27
N LEU A 36 -6.84 -12.44 10.90
CA LEU A 36 -7.17 -13.13 12.13
C LEU A 36 -7.20 -12.11 13.27
N ASP A 37 -8.39 -11.75 13.73
CA ASP A 37 -8.58 -10.89 14.90
C ASP A 37 -8.75 -11.77 16.14
N ASP A 38 -7.63 -12.17 16.75
CA ASP A 38 -7.59 -12.93 18.01
C ASP A 38 -7.50 -12.00 19.24
N GLY A 39 -7.79 -10.70 19.06
CA GLY A 39 -7.65 -9.67 20.09
C GLY A 39 -6.20 -9.27 20.38
N LYS A 40 -5.20 -9.80 19.64
CA LYS A 40 -3.81 -9.39 19.78
C LYS A 40 -3.41 -8.45 18.63
N PRO A 41 -2.62 -7.40 18.90
CA PRO A 41 -2.11 -6.50 17.84
C PRO A 41 -1.13 -7.18 16.87
N ALA A 42 -0.82 -8.47 17.09
CA ALA A 42 0.26 -9.21 16.47
C ALA A 42 -0.11 -9.91 15.16
N SER A 43 -1.30 -9.67 14.59
CA SER A 43 -1.79 -10.30 13.36
C SER A 43 -2.16 -9.31 12.23
N ASN A 44 -1.92 -8.01 12.42
CA ASN A 44 -2.28 -6.98 11.45
C ASN A 44 -1.48 -7.09 10.14
N ALA A 45 -2.08 -6.78 8.99
CA ALA A 45 -1.40 -6.77 7.69
C ALA A 45 -0.10 -5.94 7.67
N TRP A 46 -0.04 -4.86 8.44
CA TRP A 46 1.17 -4.04 8.55
C TRP A 46 2.33 -4.75 9.25
N ASN A 47 2.06 -5.77 10.07
CA ASN A 47 3.11 -6.60 10.67
C ASN A 47 3.85 -7.43 9.63
N ALA A 48 3.30 -7.62 8.43
CA ALA A 48 3.99 -8.29 7.34
C ALA A 48 4.94 -7.36 6.57
N VAL A 49 5.07 -6.09 6.93
CA VAL A 49 5.95 -5.12 6.24
C VAL A 49 6.67 -4.16 7.18
N ASP A 50 6.72 -4.47 8.48
CA ASP A 50 7.31 -3.60 9.50
C ASP A 50 8.80 -3.88 9.76
N GLY A 51 9.42 -4.75 8.96
CA GLY A 51 10.83 -5.09 9.05
C GLY A 51 11.18 -5.92 10.27
N LYS A 52 10.20 -6.54 10.94
CA LYS A 52 10.43 -7.43 12.10
C LYS A 52 9.95 -8.83 11.79
N ASP A 53 10.85 -9.80 11.91
CA ASP A 53 10.51 -11.21 11.78
C ASP A 53 9.77 -11.79 12.99
N THR A 54 9.70 -11.08 14.11
CA THR A 54 8.99 -11.50 15.34
C THR A 54 7.49 -11.21 15.33
N THR A 55 7.03 -10.39 14.39
CA THR A 55 5.62 -10.05 14.18
C THR A 55 5.14 -10.69 12.88
N GLN A 56 3.83 -10.89 12.73
CA GLN A 56 3.30 -11.53 11.53
C GLN A 56 1.91 -11.04 11.20
N TRP A 57 1.54 -11.10 9.93
CA TRP A 57 0.14 -11.11 9.54
C TRP A 57 -0.35 -12.55 9.53
N CYS A 58 -1.59 -12.78 9.94
CA CYS A 58 -2.23 -14.09 9.84
C CYS A 58 -3.59 -13.97 9.15
N ALA A 59 -3.83 -14.82 8.16
CA ALA A 59 -5.12 -14.96 7.51
C ALA A 59 -6.10 -15.75 8.40
N LYS A 60 -7.41 -15.48 8.25
CA LYS A 60 -8.44 -16.29 8.91
C LYS A 60 -8.40 -17.74 8.40
N PRO A 61 -8.41 -18.76 9.29
CA PRO A 61 -8.36 -20.17 8.89
C PRO A 61 -9.49 -20.62 7.97
N ASP A 62 -10.66 -19.98 8.09
CA ASP A 62 -11.92 -20.30 7.42
C ASP A 62 -12.26 -19.35 6.27
N GLN A 63 -11.31 -18.50 5.83
CA GLN A 63 -11.55 -17.59 4.72
C GLN A 63 -11.89 -18.37 3.43
N ARG A 64 -12.76 -17.80 2.59
CA ARG A 64 -13.06 -18.36 1.27
C ARG A 64 -12.00 -17.93 0.26
N GLY A 65 -11.32 -18.91 -0.33
CA GLY A 65 -10.31 -18.70 -1.38
C GLY A 65 -8.90 -18.39 -0.85
N SER A 66 -8.01 -17.98 -1.76
CA SER A 66 -6.58 -17.74 -1.46
C SER A 66 -6.36 -16.58 -0.50
N ALA A 67 -5.34 -16.72 0.34
CA ALA A 67 -4.84 -15.65 1.19
C ALA A 67 -4.05 -14.64 0.36
N ILE A 68 -4.33 -13.35 0.53
CA ILE A 68 -3.74 -12.28 -0.26
C ILE A 68 -3.25 -11.17 0.64
N LEU A 69 -2.09 -10.60 0.32
CA LEU A 69 -1.66 -9.28 0.73
C LEU A 69 -1.56 -8.38 -0.51
N SER A 70 -2.27 -7.26 -0.49
CA SER A 70 -2.28 -6.29 -1.58
C SER A 70 -1.59 -5.00 -1.15
N PHE A 71 -0.61 -4.59 -1.93
CA PHE A 71 0.25 -3.43 -1.70
C PHE A 71 -0.15 -2.33 -2.70
N GLY A 72 -0.72 -1.25 -2.20
CA GLY A 72 -1.03 -0.08 -3.00
C GLY A 72 0.11 0.92 -2.99
N PHE A 73 0.40 1.52 -4.13
CA PHE A 73 1.41 2.56 -4.31
C PHE A 73 0.77 3.86 -4.81
N ASP A 74 1.42 4.98 -4.53
CA ASP A 74 0.95 6.30 -4.95
C ASP A 74 1.05 6.51 -6.48
N GLN A 75 1.99 5.80 -7.12
CA GLN A 75 2.25 5.74 -8.56
C GLN A 75 2.52 4.28 -8.98
N PRO A 76 2.44 3.94 -10.29
CA PRO A 76 2.88 2.63 -10.77
C PRO A 76 4.35 2.37 -10.46
N VAL A 77 4.64 1.22 -9.85
CA VAL A 77 6.01 0.79 -9.49
C VAL A 77 6.45 -0.39 -10.33
N THR A 78 7.74 -0.69 -10.31
CA THR A 78 8.29 -1.93 -10.89
C THR A 78 8.86 -2.80 -9.77
N VAL A 79 8.30 -3.99 -9.58
CA VAL A 79 8.79 -4.98 -8.63
C VAL A 79 9.56 -6.06 -9.37
N SER A 80 10.84 -6.16 -9.02
CA SER A 80 11.79 -7.12 -9.60
C SER A 80 12.11 -8.29 -8.67
N HIS A 81 11.86 -8.14 -7.36
CA HIS A 81 12.05 -9.22 -6.41
C HIS A 81 10.94 -9.22 -5.37
N VAL A 82 10.62 -10.42 -4.90
CA VAL A 82 9.80 -10.67 -3.72
C VAL A 82 10.63 -11.43 -2.71
N GLY A 83 10.58 -11.01 -1.46
CA GLY A 83 11.16 -11.74 -0.34
C GLY A 83 10.11 -12.08 0.68
N LEU A 84 10.21 -13.24 1.31
CA LEU A 84 9.34 -13.63 2.42
C LEU A 84 10.17 -14.12 3.61
N VAL A 85 9.71 -13.77 4.81
CA VAL A 85 9.97 -14.54 6.04
C VAL A 85 8.69 -15.31 6.35
N LEU A 86 8.78 -16.64 6.27
CA LEU A 86 7.59 -17.50 6.21
C LEU A 86 6.84 -17.62 7.54
N ALA A 87 7.52 -17.48 8.67
CA ALA A 87 6.95 -17.48 10.02
C ALA A 87 7.94 -16.83 10.98
N ALA A 88 7.44 -16.44 12.16
CA ALA A 88 8.31 -15.97 13.22
C ALA A 88 9.33 -17.04 13.65
N PRO A 89 10.57 -16.65 13.98
CA PRO A 89 11.57 -17.60 14.45
C PRO A 89 11.22 -18.14 15.84
N LYS A 90 11.54 -19.42 16.07
CA LYS A 90 11.50 -20.09 17.37
C LYS A 90 12.91 -20.64 17.65
N GLY A 91 13.76 -19.79 18.22
CA GLY A 91 15.20 -20.03 18.26
C GLY A 91 15.78 -20.02 16.85
N ASP A 92 16.59 -21.01 16.49
CA ASP A 92 17.22 -21.13 15.17
C ASP A 92 16.31 -21.78 14.10
N ALA A 93 15.07 -22.12 14.45
CA ALA A 93 14.11 -22.78 13.57
C ALA A 93 12.90 -21.89 13.26
N LEU A 94 12.14 -22.24 12.21
CA LEU A 94 10.83 -21.66 11.96
C LEU A 94 9.80 -22.14 12.99
N ASP A 95 8.92 -21.24 13.44
CA ASP A 95 7.71 -21.68 14.13
C ASP A 95 6.77 -22.41 13.16
N LYS A 96 6.51 -23.70 13.45
CA LYS A 96 5.65 -24.59 12.66
C LYS A 96 4.23 -24.72 13.20
N GLN A 97 3.84 -23.93 14.20
CA GLN A 97 2.45 -23.91 14.69
C GLN A 97 1.47 -23.50 13.59
N ASN A 98 1.82 -22.50 12.80
CA ASN A 98 1.00 -21.96 11.72
C ASN A 98 1.37 -22.53 10.35
N LYS A 99 0.44 -22.49 9.39
CA LYS A 99 0.73 -22.74 7.98
C LYS A 99 1.68 -21.67 7.47
N ARG A 100 2.54 -22.06 6.54
CA ARG A 100 3.62 -21.20 5.98
C ARG A 100 3.50 -21.18 4.47
N ALA A 101 3.72 -20.02 3.85
CA ALA A 101 3.63 -19.91 2.39
C ALA A 101 4.69 -20.81 1.70
N ARG A 102 4.28 -21.57 0.69
CA ARG A 102 5.16 -22.41 -0.13
C ARG A 102 5.26 -21.88 -1.55
N VAL A 103 4.12 -21.62 -2.17
CA VAL A 103 4.02 -21.05 -3.52
C VAL A 103 3.15 -19.82 -3.44
N VAL A 104 3.66 -18.71 -3.97
CA VAL A 104 2.88 -17.48 -4.11
C VAL A 104 2.91 -17.02 -5.55
N THR A 105 1.90 -16.24 -5.94
CA THR A 105 2.00 -15.40 -7.13
C THR A 105 2.15 -13.95 -6.72
N VAL A 106 2.97 -13.22 -7.48
CA VAL A 106 3.19 -11.79 -7.30
C VAL A 106 2.87 -11.07 -8.59
N GLY A 107 2.07 -10.01 -8.52
CA GLY A 107 1.78 -9.20 -9.70
C GLY A 107 0.51 -8.37 -9.59
N ASP A 108 -0.03 -7.95 -10.72
CA ASP A 108 -1.28 -7.20 -10.81
C ASP A 108 -2.37 -8.04 -11.50
N VAL A 109 -3.39 -7.39 -12.06
CA VAL A 109 -4.42 -8.06 -12.87
C VAL A 109 -3.91 -8.52 -14.24
N ALA A 110 -2.97 -7.78 -14.82
CA ALA A 110 -2.48 -8.05 -16.16
C ALA A 110 -1.44 -9.18 -16.16
N ARG A 111 -0.66 -9.29 -15.08
CA ARG A 111 0.41 -10.27 -15.00
C ARG A 111 0.68 -10.72 -13.58
N ARG A 112 0.83 -12.03 -13.41
CA ARG A 112 1.30 -12.66 -12.19
C ARG A 112 2.49 -13.58 -12.47
N VAL A 113 3.46 -13.56 -11.56
CA VAL A 113 4.67 -14.39 -11.62
C VAL A 113 4.69 -15.27 -10.38
N GLU A 114 4.88 -16.57 -10.58
CA GLU A 114 4.96 -17.54 -9.49
C GLU A 114 6.36 -17.49 -8.82
N ALA A 115 6.38 -17.58 -7.49
CA ALA A 115 7.59 -17.67 -6.70
C ALA A 115 7.45 -18.80 -5.66
N ARG A 116 8.47 -19.67 -5.58
CA ARG A 116 8.48 -20.86 -4.72
C ARG A 116 9.51 -20.73 -3.60
N PHE A 117 9.06 -20.89 -2.37
CA PHE A 117 9.84 -20.72 -1.15
C PHE A 117 10.14 -22.06 -0.48
N LYS A 118 11.32 -22.17 0.13
CA LYS A 118 11.75 -23.35 0.91
C LYS A 118 11.27 -23.19 2.36
N ASP A 119 11.01 -24.30 3.06
CA ASP A 119 10.62 -24.27 4.49
C ASP A 119 11.85 -24.03 5.40
N THR A 120 12.51 -22.88 5.24
CA THR A 120 13.75 -22.49 5.95
C THR A 120 13.61 -21.14 6.65
N PRO A 121 14.27 -20.93 7.81
CA PRO A 121 14.22 -19.67 8.55
C PRO A 121 14.86 -18.51 7.79
N GLY A 122 14.48 -17.29 8.18
CA GLY A 122 15.02 -16.04 7.63
C GLY A 122 14.39 -15.60 6.30
N MET A 123 14.88 -14.47 5.81
CA MET A 123 14.42 -13.84 4.57
C MET A 123 14.90 -14.64 3.35
N GLN A 124 13.96 -15.11 2.54
CA GLN A 124 14.24 -15.72 1.24
C GLN A 124 13.86 -14.74 0.15
N LEU A 125 14.83 -14.24 -0.62
CA LEU A 125 14.62 -13.26 -1.69
C LEU A 125 14.67 -13.96 -3.06
N LEU A 126 13.63 -13.80 -3.86
CA LEU A 126 13.48 -14.40 -5.18
C LEU A 126 13.30 -13.32 -6.25
N GLU A 127 13.96 -13.50 -7.39
CA GLU A 127 13.81 -12.64 -8.55
C GLU A 127 12.51 -12.94 -9.30
N LEU A 128 11.80 -11.90 -9.70
CA LEU A 128 10.61 -11.97 -10.56
C LEU A 128 11.06 -11.75 -12.00
N SER A 129 11.03 -12.83 -12.80
CA SER A 129 11.42 -12.76 -14.20
C SER A 129 10.24 -13.03 -15.14
N PRO A 130 9.82 -12.04 -15.93
CA PRO A 130 10.25 -10.64 -15.90
C PRO A 130 9.61 -9.88 -14.72
N PRO A 131 10.13 -8.68 -14.40
CA PRO A 131 9.58 -7.84 -13.33
C PRO A 131 8.10 -7.52 -13.55
N VAL A 132 7.35 -7.42 -12.46
CA VAL A 132 5.94 -7.01 -12.48
C VAL A 132 5.84 -5.50 -12.34
N LYS A 133 4.83 -4.91 -12.99
CA LYS A 133 4.59 -3.46 -12.94
C LYS A 133 3.14 -3.23 -12.58
N GLY A 134 2.89 -2.23 -11.75
CA GLY A 134 1.53 -1.91 -11.35
C GLY A 134 1.50 -0.90 -10.23
N ARG A 135 0.37 -0.23 -10.07
CA ARG A 135 0.09 0.62 -8.91
C ARG A 135 -0.41 -0.19 -7.70
N ARG A 136 -0.91 -1.40 -7.97
CA ARG A 136 -1.37 -2.36 -6.96
C ARG A 136 -0.69 -3.68 -7.23
N ILE A 137 0.16 -4.12 -6.30
CA ILE A 137 0.87 -5.38 -6.37
C ILE A 137 0.23 -6.33 -5.37
N VAL A 138 -0.10 -7.53 -5.82
CA VAL A 138 -0.79 -8.56 -5.07
C VAL A 138 0.17 -9.71 -4.85
N VAL A 139 0.33 -10.13 -3.60
CA VAL A 139 0.98 -11.38 -3.22
C VAL A 139 -0.11 -12.35 -2.78
N GLU A 140 -0.37 -13.36 -3.60
CA GLU A 140 -1.40 -14.37 -3.37
C GLU A 140 -0.75 -15.71 -3.05
N VAL A 141 -1.11 -16.34 -1.94
CA VAL A 141 -0.57 -17.64 -1.55
C VAL A 141 -1.41 -18.76 -2.18
N LEU A 142 -0.76 -19.56 -3.03
CA LEU A 142 -1.37 -20.68 -3.76
C LEU A 142 -1.20 -22.02 -3.04
N GLU A 143 -0.03 -22.25 -2.47
CA GLU A 143 0.28 -23.47 -1.73
C GLU A 143 0.92 -23.12 -0.39
N THR A 144 0.68 -23.97 0.61
CA THR A 144 1.24 -23.82 1.97
C THR A 144 1.94 -25.08 2.42
N TRP A 145 2.96 -24.92 3.25
CA TRP A 145 3.39 -25.97 4.15
C TRP A 145 2.41 -26.09 5.31
N ASP A 146 2.20 -27.31 5.79
CA ASP A 146 1.28 -27.57 6.90
C ASP A 146 1.74 -26.93 8.21
N GLY A 147 0.75 -26.50 9.00
CA GLY A 147 0.91 -26.11 10.40
C GLY A 147 0.71 -27.30 11.34
N ALA A 148 0.59 -27.03 12.64
CA ALA A 148 0.39 -28.06 13.66
C ALA A 148 -1.00 -28.73 13.60
N SER A 149 -1.98 -28.10 12.94
CA SER A 149 -3.32 -28.67 12.71
C SER A 149 -3.89 -28.24 11.35
N PRO A 150 -4.91 -28.93 10.82
CA PRO A 150 -5.60 -28.52 9.61
C PRO A 150 -6.25 -27.13 9.71
N SER A 151 -6.65 -26.72 10.92
CA SER A 151 -7.25 -25.43 11.24
C SER A 151 -6.23 -24.32 11.56
N ALA A 152 -4.93 -24.62 11.49
CA ALA A 152 -3.90 -23.62 11.72
C ALA A 152 -4.01 -22.48 10.68
N PRO A 153 -3.93 -21.20 11.10
CA PRO A 153 -3.94 -20.09 10.16
C PRO A 153 -2.67 -20.09 9.32
N LEU A 154 -2.74 -19.46 8.14
CA LEU A 154 -1.54 -19.07 7.39
C LEU A 154 -1.03 -17.77 7.98
N CYS A 155 0.26 -17.73 8.32
CA CYS A 155 0.92 -16.50 8.75
C CYS A 155 2.14 -16.19 7.88
N ILE A 156 2.45 -14.91 7.73
CA ILE A 156 3.65 -14.41 7.05
C ILE A 156 4.26 -13.35 7.95
N ALA A 157 5.53 -13.52 8.28
CA ALA A 157 6.23 -12.60 9.19
C ALA A 157 6.67 -11.32 8.47
N GLU A 158 7.19 -11.43 7.25
CA GLU A 158 7.63 -10.27 6.48
C GLU A 158 7.49 -10.51 4.98
N VAL A 159 7.12 -9.48 4.24
CA VAL A 159 7.06 -9.41 2.79
C VAL A 159 7.97 -8.27 2.32
N LEU A 160 9.05 -8.62 1.64
CA LEU A 160 10.00 -7.68 1.07
C LEU A 160 9.76 -7.48 -0.44
N LEU A 161 9.25 -6.34 -0.86
CA LEU A 161 9.17 -6.00 -2.29
C LEU A 161 10.39 -5.15 -2.69
N LYS A 162 11.07 -5.46 -3.80
CA LYS A 162 12.22 -4.67 -4.29
C LYS A 162 12.17 -4.30 -5.76
N LYS A 163 12.73 -3.12 -6.05
CA LYS A 163 13.13 -2.67 -7.38
C LYS A 163 14.66 -2.64 -7.46
N GLY A 164 15.26 -3.63 -8.13
CA GLY A 164 16.69 -3.88 -8.08
C GLY A 164 17.16 -4.05 -6.63
N GLY A 165 18.12 -3.23 -6.21
CA GLY A 165 18.63 -3.21 -4.83
C GLY A 165 17.77 -2.46 -3.81
N THR A 166 16.77 -1.69 -4.24
CA THR A 166 15.98 -0.81 -3.36
C THR A 166 14.75 -1.52 -2.81
N GLY A 167 14.64 -1.58 -1.48
CA GLY A 167 13.46 -2.08 -0.77
C GLY A 167 12.31 -1.07 -0.77
N MET A 168 11.09 -1.56 -1.03
CA MET A 168 9.84 -0.79 -0.99
C MET A 168 9.01 -1.07 0.27
N THR A 169 9.29 -2.18 0.97
CA THR A 169 8.71 -2.56 2.28
C THR A 169 9.81 -2.70 3.34
N GLY A 170 9.43 -2.99 4.60
CA GLY A 170 10.33 -3.28 5.70
C GLY A 170 10.56 -2.08 6.64
N GLY A 171 11.75 -1.99 7.25
CA GLY A 171 12.03 -1.05 8.35
C GLY A 171 11.76 0.44 8.05
N GLN A 172 11.83 0.87 6.79
CA GLN A 172 11.47 2.23 6.38
C GLN A 172 9.97 2.50 6.57
N ILE A 173 9.13 1.54 6.16
CA ILE A 173 7.67 1.61 6.34
C ILE A 173 7.31 1.53 7.82
N ALA A 174 8.01 0.70 8.59
CA ALA A 174 7.81 0.56 10.03
C ALA A 174 7.91 1.91 10.79
N THR A 175 8.89 2.72 10.40
CA THR A 175 9.10 4.04 11.01
C THR A 175 7.94 4.99 10.69
N LYS A 176 7.48 5.00 9.44
CA LYS A 176 6.30 5.77 9.02
C LYS A 176 5.04 5.31 9.76
N LEU A 177 4.78 4.00 9.84
CA LEU A 177 3.64 3.44 10.57
C LEU A 177 3.64 3.75 12.06
N ARG A 178 4.81 3.74 12.72
CA ARG A 178 4.93 4.11 14.14
C ARG A 178 4.62 5.58 14.39
N SER A 179 4.84 6.44 13.41
CA SER A 179 4.50 7.86 13.50
C SER A 179 2.99 8.13 13.38
N LEU A 180 2.22 7.19 12.85
CA LEU A 180 0.77 7.30 12.71
C LEU A 180 0.05 6.82 13.98
N ASN A 181 -0.94 7.60 14.42
CA ASN A 181 -1.84 7.17 15.49
C ASN A 181 -2.87 6.13 14.97
N THR A 182 -3.58 5.47 15.89
CA THR A 182 -4.58 4.43 15.55
C THR A 182 -5.66 4.93 14.59
N PRO A 183 -6.25 6.13 14.75
CA PRO A 183 -7.21 6.67 13.80
C PRO A 183 -6.64 6.83 12.38
N ALA A 184 -5.42 7.35 12.25
CA ALA A 184 -4.77 7.52 10.96
C ALA A 184 -4.55 6.18 10.25
N LYS A 185 -4.12 5.14 10.98
CA LYS A 185 -3.92 3.81 10.39
C LYS A 185 -5.18 3.22 9.75
N ARG A 186 -6.38 3.55 10.26
CA ARG A 186 -7.67 3.12 9.69
C ARG A 186 -8.02 3.80 8.38
N LEU A 187 -7.32 4.88 8.03
CA LEU A 187 -7.55 5.62 6.78
C LEU A 187 -6.62 5.16 5.65
N LEU A 188 -5.63 4.31 5.92
CA LEU A 188 -4.64 3.83 4.94
C LEU A 188 -5.27 2.83 3.96
N HIS A 189 -6.04 3.36 3.02
CA HIS A 189 -6.73 2.66 1.94
C HIS A 189 -6.83 3.57 0.72
N GLU A 190 -7.08 2.98 -0.45
CA GLU A 190 -7.71 3.71 -1.56
C GLU A 190 -9.22 3.71 -1.35
N TRP A 191 -9.80 4.89 -1.20
CA TRP A 191 -11.21 5.12 -0.93
C TRP A 191 -11.92 5.58 -2.21
N LEU A 192 -13.02 4.92 -2.55
CA LEU A 192 -13.81 5.11 -3.75
C LEU A 192 -15.24 5.50 -3.36
N ASP A 193 -15.88 6.43 -4.05
CA ASP A 193 -17.30 6.71 -3.83
C ASP A 193 -18.19 5.55 -4.29
N ASP A 194 -17.90 5.00 -5.47
CA ASP A 194 -18.50 3.79 -6.01
C ASP A 194 -17.37 2.82 -6.44
N PRO A 195 -17.20 1.66 -5.77
CA PRO A 195 -16.17 0.70 -6.14
C PRO A 195 -16.27 0.13 -7.57
N SER A 196 -17.45 0.18 -8.20
CA SER A 196 -17.69 -0.37 -9.53
C SER A 196 -17.40 0.64 -10.65
N ALA A 197 -17.62 1.93 -10.39
CA ALA A 197 -17.43 3.02 -11.36
C ALA A 197 -17.09 4.33 -10.62
N PRO A 198 -15.88 4.42 -10.01
CA PRO A 198 -15.57 5.53 -9.11
C PRO A 198 -15.44 6.84 -9.87
N THR A 199 -16.20 7.85 -9.44
CA THR A 199 -16.01 9.24 -9.88
C THR A 199 -15.11 10.01 -8.92
N ARG A 200 -14.96 9.51 -7.69
CA ARG A 200 -14.10 10.08 -6.65
C ARG A 200 -13.13 9.02 -6.15
N THR A 201 -11.86 9.38 -6.06
CA THR A 201 -10.81 8.56 -5.47
C THR A 201 -10.07 9.38 -4.43
N LEU A 202 -9.93 8.84 -3.23
CA LEU A 202 -9.16 9.44 -2.13
C LEU A 202 -8.17 8.41 -1.60
N LEU A 203 -6.88 8.74 -1.62
CA LEU A 203 -5.80 7.88 -1.14
C LEU A 203 -5.09 8.58 0.01
N PHE A 204 -4.98 7.90 1.15
CA PHE A 204 -4.12 8.34 2.26
C PHE A 204 -2.88 7.45 2.29
N ASN A 205 -1.73 8.06 2.04
CA ASN A 205 -0.45 7.37 2.01
C ASN A 205 0.17 7.31 3.42
N VAL A 206 0.92 6.23 3.67
CA VAL A 206 1.63 6.03 4.95
C VAL A 206 2.68 7.10 5.25
N ASP A 207 3.16 7.82 4.24
CA ASP A 207 4.12 8.92 4.36
C ASP A 207 3.49 10.24 4.83
N GLY A 208 2.17 10.26 5.11
CA GLY A 208 1.44 11.44 5.53
C GLY A 208 1.00 12.34 4.38
N THR A 209 1.07 11.87 3.13
CA THR A 209 0.50 12.56 1.96
C THR A 209 -0.85 11.98 1.55
N PHE A 210 -1.71 12.80 0.93
CA PHE A 210 -2.99 12.35 0.41
C PHE A 210 -3.16 12.79 -1.04
N HIS A 211 -3.81 11.94 -1.84
CA HIS A 211 -4.19 12.23 -3.22
C HIS A 211 -5.71 12.17 -3.33
N TYR A 212 -6.32 13.20 -3.91
CA TYR A 212 -7.73 13.20 -4.25
C TYR A 212 -7.92 13.43 -5.74
N ARG A 213 -8.84 12.68 -6.34
CA ARG A 213 -9.25 12.81 -7.73
C ARG A 213 -10.76 12.82 -7.82
N PHE A 214 -11.31 13.75 -8.58
CA PHE A 214 -12.70 13.83 -8.97
C PHE A 214 -12.81 13.91 -10.49
N GLU A 215 -13.46 12.93 -11.09
CA GLU A 215 -13.69 12.80 -12.53
C GLU A 215 -15.20 12.56 -12.74
N PRO A 216 -16.02 13.63 -12.78
CA PRO A 216 -17.47 13.50 -12.95
C PRO A 216 -17.83 12.98 -14.34
N LEU A 217 -18.85 12.13 -14.41
CA LEU A 217 -19.35 11.55 -15.68
C LEU A 217 -20.24 12.51 -16.47
N LEU A 218 -20.97 13.40 -15.79
CA LEU A 218 -21.95 14.30 -16.40
C LEU A 218 -21.65 15.77 -16.08
N GLU A 219 -21.76 16.15 -14.81
CA GLU A 219 -21.66 17.55 -14.36
C GLU A 219 -20.62 17.73 -13.25
N GLY A 220 -19.91 18.86 -13.31
CA GLY A 220 -18.87 19.24 -12.35
C GLY A 220 -17.52 19.46 -13.01
N LYS A 221 -16.64 20.22 -12.33
CA LYS A 221 -15.27 20.42 -12.79
C LYS A 221 -14.38 19.31 -12.25
N PRO A 222 -13.60 18.61 -13.09
CA PRO A 222 -12.60 17.66 -12.62
C PRO A 222 -11.62 18.35 -11.66
N ALA A 223 -11.21 17.61 -10.63
CA ALA A 223 -10.27 18.11 -9.64
C ALA A 223 -9.21 17.05 -9.33
N LYS A 224 -7.96 17.50 -9.18
CA LYS A 224 -6.85 16.70 -8.67
C LYS A 224 -6.18 17.48 -7.56
N LEU A 225 -6.15 16.93 -6.35
CA LEU A 225 -5.52 17.56 -5.20
C LEU A 225 -4.46 16.62 -4.64
N ARG A 226 -3.36 17.21 -4.20
CA ARG A 226 -2.30 16.54 -3.45
C ARG A 226 -1.95 17.39 -2.25
N GLY A 227 -1.63 16.76 -1.13
CA GLY A 227 -1.28 17.49 0.06
C GLY A 227 -0.79 16.60 1.19
N LYS A 228 -0.71 17.16 2.39
CA LYS A 228 -0.41 16.43 3.62
C LYS A 228 -1.68 16.18 4.41
N TRP A 229 -1.69 15.11 5.18
CA TRP A 229 -2.81 14.79 6.07
C TRP A 229 -2.35 14.31 7.43
N THR A 230 -3.22 14.52 8.41
CA THR A 230 -3.15 13.90 9.74
C THR A 230 -4.58 13.62 10.20
N ALA A 231 -4.79 12.62 11.05
CA ALA A 231 -6.12 12.29 11.55
C ALA A 231 -6.18 12.13 13.07
N TRP A 232 -7.38 12.27 13.61
CA TRP A 232 -7.78 11.94 14.98
C TRP A 232 -9.14 11.26 14.93
N ASP A 233 -9.68 10.84 16.08
CA ASP A 233 -10.86 9.97 16.17
C ASP A 233 -12.08 10.44 15.35
N LYS A 234 -12.25 11.75 15.16
CA LYS A 234 -13.45 12.35 14.52
C LYS A 234 -13.12 13.33 13.40
N GLY A 235 -11.88 13.41 12.94
CA GLY A 235 -11.54 14.35 11.90
C GLY A 235 -10.19 14.13 11.23
N ILE A 236 -10.05 14.80 10.09
CA ILE A 236 -8.87 14.78 9.24
C ILE A 236 -8.47 16.23 8.97
N LYS A 237 -7.20 16.54 9.17
CA LYS A 237 -6.58 17.78 8.72
C LYS A 237 -5.99 17.53 7.34
N LEU A 238 -6.31 18.39 6.38
CA LEU A 238 -5.81 18.34 5.01
C LEU A 238 -5.08 19.66 4.70
N GLU A 239 -3.82 19.57 4.30
CA GLU A 239 -3.01 20.71 3.90
C GLU A 239 -2.75 20.64 2.40
N THR A 240 -3.37 21.53 1.62
CA THR A 240 -3.23 21.57 0.16
C THR A 240 -3.51 22.98 -0.35
N LEU A 241 -2.96 23.33 -1.52
CA LEU A 241 -3.14 24.64 -2.15
C LEU A 241 -2.78 25.83 -1.22
N GLY A 242 -1.78 25.63 -0.35
CA GLY A 242 -1.36 26.63 0.64
C GLY A 242 -2.35 26.90 1.78
N LYS A 243 -3.41 26.09 1.90
CA LYS A 243 -4.46 26.21 2.92
C LYS A 243 -4.54 24.94 3.77
N THR A 244 -5.06 25.10 4.98
CA THR A 244 -5.38 24.01 5.90
C THR A 244 -6.89 23.88 6.01
N PHE A 245 -7.40 22.66 5.89
CA PHE A 245 -8.81 22.31 6.05
C PHE A 245 -8.94 21.28 7.16
N THR A 246 -9.97 21.40 7.98
CA THR A 246 -10.30 20.41 9.01
C THR A 246 -11.68 19.87 8.69
N VAL A 247 -11.73 18.61 8.28
CA VAL A 247 -12.98 17.92 7.94
C VAL A 247 -13.34 16.95 9.05
N SER A 248 -14.65 16.78 9.28
CA SER A 248 -15.15 15.71 10.13
C SER A 248 -15.04 14.40 9.37
N SER A 249 -14.63 13.34 10.07
CA SER A 249 -14.48 12.01 9.49
C SER A 249 -15.03 10.93 10.41
N ARG A 250 -15.71 9.94 9.83
CA ARG A 250 -16.17 8.76 10.57
C ARG A 250 -15.93 7.51 9.73
N VAL A 251 -15.21 6.55 10.30
CA VAL A 251 -15.07 5.20 9.73
C VAL A 251 -16.05 4.27 10.43
N THR A 252 -17.01 3.71 9.70
CA THR A 252 -18.02 2.79 10.25
C THR A 252 -17.96 1.44 9.58
N LYS A 253 -18.15 0.36 10.36
CA LYS A 253 -18.41 -0.97 9.80
C LYS A 253 -19.82 -0.99 9.21
N ILE A 254 -19.96 -1.61 8.05
CA ILE A 254 -21.23 -1.85 7.38
C ILE A 254 -21.33 -3.34 7.00
N ASP A 255 -22.56 -3.83 6.93
CA ASP A 255 -22.89 -5.18 6.50
C ASP A 255 -23.81 -5.09 5.29
N GLU A 256 -23.34 -5.58 4.14
CA GLU A 256 -24.09 -5.60 2.87
C GLU A 256 -24.44 -7.03 2.44
N GLY A 257 -24.61 -7.95 3.39
CA GLY A 257 -24.92 -9.36 3.10
C GLY A 257 -23.71 -10.16 2.61
N GLY A 258 -22.50 -9.67 2.92
CA GLY A 258 -21.21 -10.26 2.53
C GLY A 258 -20.19 -10.21 3.68
N GLU A 259 -18.90 -10.06 3.38
CA GLU A 259 -17.91 -9.79 4.43
C GLU A 259 -18.14 -8.37 5.00
N PRO A 260 -18.08 -8.18 6.34
CA PRO A 260 -18.15 -6.86 6.93
C PRO A 260 -17.11 -5.94 6.29
N THR A 261 -17.58 -4.82 5.74
CA THR A 261 -16.71 -3.80 5.14
C THR A 261 -16.78 -2.50 5.94
N VAL A 262 -16.00 -1.50 5.56
CA VAL A 262 -15.99 -0.19 6.20
C VAL A 262 -16.36 0.90 5.22
N GLU A 263 -16.94 1.98 5.73
CA GLU A 263 -17.17 3.21 4.99
C GLU A 263 -16.49 4.37 5.71
N LEU A 264 -15.92 5.29 4.92
CA LEU A 264 -15.42 6.58 5.37
C LEU A 264 -16.42 7.66 4.96
N VAL A 265 -17.00 8.33 5.94
CA VAL A 265 -17.84 9.51 5.72
C VAL A 265 -17.01 10.76 6.01
N ILE A 266 -16.91 11.67 5.03
CA ILE A 266 -16.26 12.98 5.17
C ILE A 266 -17.33 14.08 5.09
N SER A 267 -17.29 15.02 6.03
CA SER A 267 -18.20 16.17 6.06
C SER A 267 -17.54 17.46 6.56
N GLY A 268 -18.20 18.59 6.32
CA GLY A 268 -17.71 19.94 6.66
C GLY A 268 -17.07 20.65 5.48
N GLU A 269 -16.25 21.68 5.77
CA GLU A 269 -15.56 22.45 4.74
C GLU A 269 -14.29 21.72 4.27
N ALA A 270 -14.34 21.19 3.05
CA ALA A 270 -13.24 20.44 2.44
C ALA A 270 -12.52 21.27 1.36
N PRO A 271 -11.28 20.90 0.97
CA PRO A 271 -10.54 21.57 -0.10
C PRO A 271 -11.29 21.66 -1.44
N HIS A 272 -12.18 20.71 -1.69
CA HIS A 272 -13.09 20.72 -2.83
C HIS A 272 -14.44 20.14 -2.40
N ALA A 273 -15.56 20.73 -2.84
CA ALA A 273 -16.90 20.36 -2.38
C ALA A 273 -17.23 18.87 -2.62
N SER A 274 -16.74 18.28 -3.71
CA SER A 274 -16.96 16.86 -4.02
C SER A 274 -16.25 15.88 -3.08
N MET A 275 -15.36 16.35 -2.20
CA MET A 275 -14.73 15.51 -1.16
C MET A 275 -15.69 15.20 0.00
N VAL A 276 -16.73 16.01 0.18
CA VAL A 276 -17.80 15.74 1.16
C VAL A 276 -18.68 14.63 0.58
N ALA A 277 -18.38 13.40 0.97
CA ALA A 277 -19.01 12.20 0.44
C ALA A 277 -18.80 11.01 1.39
N THR A 278 -19.49 9.92 1.08
CA THR A 278 -19.19 8.60 1.63
C THR A 278 -18.27 7.86 0.65
N PHE A 279 -17.26 7.19 1.18
CA PHE A 279 -16.33 6.39 0.42
C PHE A 279 -16.22 4.98 1.00
N ARG A 280 -15.83 4.03 0.16
CA ARG A 280 -15.60 2.61 0.46
C ARG A 280 -14.19 2.23 0.02
N PRO A 281 -13.52 1.28 0.70
CA PRO A 281 -12.23 0.78 0.25
C PRO A 281 -12.32 0.22 -1.17
N ALA A 282 -11.27 0.40 -1.95
CA ALA A 282 -11.13 -0.23 -3.24
C ALA A 282 -11.19 -1.76 -3.09
N PRO A 283 -11.76 -2.49 -4.07
CA PRO A 283 -11.83 -3.95 -4.01
C PRO A 283 -10.45 -4.57 -3.80
N LYS A 284 -10.36 -5.50 -2.85
CA LYS A 284 -9.11 -6.21 -2.50
C LYS A 284 -8.55 -7.02 -3.66
N ARG A 285 -9.46 -7.57 -4.47
CA ARG A 285 -9.19 -8.22 -5.74
C ARG A 285 -9.68 -7.28 -6.83
N LEU A 286 -8.76 -6.86 -7.69
CA LEU A 286 -9.16 -6.27 -8.95
C LEU A 286 -9.70 -7.40 -9.85
N PRO A 287 -10.80 -7.17 -10.59
CA PRO A 287 -11.43 -8.18 -11.45
C PRO A 287 -10.50 -8.72 -12.53
#